data_AF-A0A7W1BHH4-F1
#
_entry.id   AF-A0A7W1BHH4-F1
#
_cell.length_a   1.000
_cell.length_b   1.000
_cell.length_c   1.000
_cell.angle_alpha   90.00
_cell.angle_beta   90.00
_cell.angle_gamma   90.00
#
_symmetry.space_group_name_H-M   'P 1'
#
loop_
_entity.id
_entity.type
_entity.pdbx_description
1 polymer ?
#
loop_
_entity_poly.entity_id
_entity_poly.type
_entity_poly.pdbx_seq_one_letter_code
_entity_poly.pdbx_strand_id
1 'polypeptide(L)'
;MSPSPSTLHPFLFAAVYVLYLAAENPGGYAVGDLPLVAAAVLAGVGLVYLLAWLALRRHDGLLPALLTLLAVLFCFGLPQLTQAFPGGLRNPWTIAIAIAALAAGGLAVRWLARRPGSLRSVSTLLTLTGTLLVLRFAVDIFADQRLSRRIVARSDLARELARPIPGPASAPAPRRDVYLLVLDEYANAEVLRERFGFDNGAFED
;
A
#
# COMPACT_ATOMS: atom_id res chain seq x y z
N MET A 1 -13.99 -1.89 -29.26
CA MET A 1 -14.14 -3.07 -28.36
C MET A 1 -14.28 -2.57 -26.95
N SER A 2 -15.49 -2.60 -26.38
CA SER A 2 -15.68 -2.33 -24.96
C SER A 2 -14.97 -3.42 -24.15
N PRO A 3 -14.07 -3.09 -23.20
CA PRO A 3 -13.46 -4.10 -22.35
C PRO A 3 -14.59 -4.84 -21.63
N SER A 4 -14.61 -6.17 -21.76
CA SER A 4 -15.51 -6.97 -20.93
C SER A 4 -15.13 -6.73 -19.47
N PRO A 5 -16.08 -6.46 -18.56
CA PRO A 5 -15.79 -6.11 -17.17
C PRO A 5 -14.87 -7.11 -16.45
N SER A 6 -14.78 -8.34 -16.95
CA SER A 6 -13.87 -9.38 -16.50
C SER A 6 -12.37 -9.05 -16.61
N THR A 7 -11.91 -8.10 -17.43
CA THR A 7 -10.48 -7.74 -17.56
C THR A 7 -9.98 -6.77 -16.50
N LEU A 8 -10.85 -6.28 -15.62
CA LEU A 8 -10.51 -5.25 -14.61
C LEU A 8 -9.84 -5.81 -13.36
N HIS A 9 -9.87 -7.12 -13.14
CA HIS A 9 -9.33 -7.74 -11.92
C HIS A 9 -7.86 -7.38 -11.56
N PRO A 10 -6.86 -7.29 -12.46
CA PRO A 10 -5.52 -6.89 -12.04
C PRO A 10 -5.48 -5.47 -11.46
N PHE A 11 -6.27 -4.55 -12.00
CA PHE A 11 -6.41 -3.18 -11.51
C PHE A 11 -7.10 -3.13 -10.15
N LEU A 12 -8.17 -3.92 -9.99
CA LEU A 12 -8.88 -4.04 -8.72
C LEU A 12 -7.96 -4.57 -7.62
N PHE A 13 -7.20 -5.63 -7.87
CA PHE A 13 -6.27 -6.18 -6.87
C PHE A 13 -5.11 -5.22 -6.54
N ALA A 14 -4.62 -4.47 -7.51
CA ALA A 14 -3.63 -3.42 -7.24
C ALA A 14 -4.22 -2.29 -6.39
N ALA A 15 -5.46 -1.87 -6.66
CA ALA A 15 -6.17 -0.90 -5.82
C ALA A 15 -6.40 -1.45 -4.41
N VAL A 16 -6.80 -2.72 -4.27
CA VAL A 16 -6.92 -3.39 -2.96
C VAL A 16 -5.62 -3.29 -2.18
N TYR A 17 -4.47 -3.56 -2.80
CA TYR A 17 -3.19 -3.49 -2.12
C TYR A 17 -2.88 -2.07 -1.62
N VAL A 18 -3.09 -1.05 -2.47
CA VAL A 18 -2.88 0.36 -2.08
C VAL A 18 -3.80 0.74 -0.93
N LEU A 19 -5.08 0.36 -0.98
CA LEU A 19 -6.04 0.65 0.08
C LEU A 19 -5.76 -0.14 1.36
N TYR A 20 -5.28 -1.38 1.26
CA TYR A 20 -4.87 -2.17 2.41
C TYR A 20 -3.66 -1.55 3.12
N LEU A 21 -2.62 -1.19 2.36
CA LEU A 21 -1.44 -0.53 2.91
C LEU A 21 -1.80 0.81 3.56
N ALA A 22 -2.73 1.54 2.93
CA ALA A 22 -3.29 2.75 3.49
C ALA A 22 -3.98 2.47 4.85
N ALA A 23 -4.89 1.50 4.90
CA ALA A 23 -5.62 1.16 6.11
C ALA A 23 -4.73 0.70 7.28
N GLU A 24 -3.64 -0.02 7.00
CA GLU A 24 -2.69 -0.51 8.02
C GLU A 24 -1.74 0.58 8.55
N ASN A 25 -1.60 1.71 7.87
CA ASN A 25 -0.66 2.77 8.23
C ASN A 25 -1.37 4.12 8.45
N PRO A 26 -2.28 4.23 9.44
CA PRO A 26 -2.95 5.48 9.73
C PRO A 26 -1.93 6.54 10.15
N GLY A 27 -1.94 7.71 9.50
CA GLY A 27 -1.01 8.80 9.77
C GLY A 27 0.26 8.82 8.91
N GLY A 28 0.59 7.71 8.21
CA GLY A 28 1.78 7.64 7.35
C GLY A 28 1.67 8.41 6.02
N TYR A 29 0.48 8.89 5.65
CA TYR A 29 0.23 9.62 4.41
C TYR A 29 -0.98 10.56 4.59
N ALA A 30 -1.01 11.66 3.83
CA ALA A 30 -2.20 12.50 3.80
C ALA A 30 -3.28 11.83 2.93
N VAL A 31 -4.55 11.96 3.32
CA VAL A 31 -5.69 11.44 2.54
C VAL A 31 -5.68 11.96 1.09
N GLY A 32 -5.14 13.17 0.88
CA GLY A 32 -4.98 13.77 -0.44
C GLY A 32 -3.95 13.08 -1.33
N ASP A 33 -3.01 12.32 -0.75
CA ASP A 33 -1.96 11.61 -1.49
C ASP A 33 -2.46 10.26 -2.02
N LEU A 34 -3.48 9.68 -1.38
CA LEU A 34 -4.01 8.36 -1.72
C LEU A 34 -4.48 8.25 -3.19
N PRO A 35 -5.21 9.23 -3.76
CA PRO A 35 -5.56 9.20 -5.18
C PRO A 35 -4.34 9.26 -6.10
N LEU A 36 -3.30 10.00 -5.74
CA LEU A 36 -2.08 10.11 -6.54
C LEU A 36 -1.30 8.79 -6.53
N VAL A 37 -1.11 8.18 -5.36
CA VAL A 37 -0.46 6.88 -5.22
C VAL A 37 -1.26 5.79 -5.94
N ALA A 38 -2.58 5.76 -5.77
CA ALA A 38 -3.45 4.82 -6.47
C ALA A 38 -3.36 5.01 -7.99
N ALA A 39 -3.38 6.25 -8.48
CA ALA A 39 -3.24 6.53 -9.91
C ALA A 39 -1.87 6.09 -10.45
N ALA A 40 -0.78 6.34 -9.74
CA ALA A 40 0.56 5.91 -10.12
C ALA A 40 0.68 4.38 -10.20
N VAL A 41 0.15 3.67 -9.20
CA VAL A 41 0.12 2.20 -9.18
C VAL A 41 -0.74 1.65 -10.31
N LEU A 42 -1.95 2.18 -10.50
CA LEU A 42 -2.84 1.76 -11.59
C LEU A 42 -2.25 2.03 -12.97
N ALA A 43 -1.52 3.14 -13.15
CA ALA A 43 -0.80 3.43 -14.38
C ALA A 43 0.33 2.42 -14.62
N GLY A 44 1.10 2.07 -13.58
CA GLY A 44 2.11 1.02 -13.65
C GLY A 44 1.51 -0.33 -14.06
N VAL A 45 0.40 -0.74 -13.44
CA VAL A 45 -0.34 -1.96 -13.81
C VAL A 45 -0.88 -1.88 -15.24
N GLY A 46 -1.35 -0.72 -15.67
CA GLY A 46 -1.78 -0.47 -17.04
C GLY A 46 -0.66 -0.67 -18.06
N LEU A 47 0.56 -0.23 -17.74
CA LEU A 47 1.74 -0.46 -18.56
C LEU A 47 2.08 -1.96 -18.64
N VAL A 48 2.08 -2.67 -17.51
CA VAL A 48 2.32 -4.13 -17.50
C VAL A 48 1.26 -4.85 -18.34
N TYR A 49 -0.02 -4.46 -18.19
CA TYR A 49 -1.11 -5.02 -18.97
C TYR A 49 -0.95 -4.78 -20.47
N LEU A 50 -0.58 -3.55 -20.86
CA LEU A 50 -0.33 -3.20 -22.26
C LEU A 50 0.81 -4.04 -22.85
N LEU A 51 1.91 -4.20 -22.11
CA LEU A 51 3.03 -5.04 -22.54
C LEU A 51 2.62 -6.51 -22.67
N ALA A 52 1.87 -7.05 -21.71
CA ALA A 52 1.34 -8.41 -21.78
C ALA A 52 0.39 -8.60 -22.97
N TRP A 53 -0.46 -7.61 -23.25
CA TRP A 53 -1.37 -7.61 -24.38
C TRP A 53 -0.62 -7.58 -25.72
N LEU A 54 0.41 -6.72 -25.83
CA LEU A 54 1.28 -6.65 -27.01
C LEU A 54 2.01 -7.98 -27.26
N ALA A 55 2.54 -8.60 -26.22
CA ALA A 55 3.24 -9.88 -26.31
C ALA A 55 2.30 -11.05 -26.69
N LEU A 56 1.05 -11.00 -26.26
CA LEU A 56 0.06 -12.07 -26.45
C LEU A 56 -1.02 -11.74 -27.49
N ARG A 57 -0.76 -10.84 -28.44
CA ARG A 57 -1.74 -10.39 -29.46
C ARG A 57 -2.45 -11.52 -30.21
N ARG A 58 -1.86 -12.72 -30.28
CA ARG A 58 -2.39 -13.90 -30.98
C ARG A 58 -3.31 -14.77 -30.11
N HIS A 59 -3.40 -14.52 -28.82
CA HIS A 59 -4.15 -15.32 -27.87
C HIS A 59 -5.41 -14.60 -27.36
N ASP A 60 -6.32 -15.36 -26.74
CA ASP A 60 -7.55 -14.83 -26.14
C ASP A 60 -7.29 -13.62 -25.24
N GLY A 61 -8.12 -12.59 -25.35
CA GLY A 61 -7.91 -11.29 -24.70
C GLY A 61 -7.90 -11.28 -23.16
N LEU A 62 -8.23 -12.40 -22.51
CA LEU A 62 -8.21 -12.54 -21.05
C LEU A 62 -6.86 -13.00 -20.48
N LEU A 63 -6.00 -13.62 -21.31
CA LEU A 63 -4.66 -14.05 -20.87
C LEU A 63 -3.75 -12.90 -20.41
N PRO A 64 -3.70 -11.75 -21.09
CA PRO A 64 -2.96 -10.58 -20.61
C PRO A 64 -3.39 -10.16 -19.20
N ALA A 65 -4.69 -10.22 -18.89
CA ALA A 65 -5.21 -9.82 -17.58
C ALA A 65 -4.69 -10.74 -16.47
N LEU A 66 -4.69 -12.06 -16.71
CA LEU A 66 -4.18 -13.05 -15.75
C LEU A 66 -2.67 -12.96 -15.55
N LEU A 67 -1.89 -12.74 -16.61
CA LEU A 67 -0.46 -12.51 -16.47
C LEU A 67 -0.16 -11.23 -15.70
N THR A 68 -0.94 -10.18 -15.96
CA THR A 68 -0.82 -8.92 -15.21
C THR A 68 -1.18 -9.13 -13.74
N LEU A 69 -2.23 -9.89 -13.44
CA LEU A 69 -2.58 -10.24 -12.06
C LEU A 69 -1.45 -11.01 -11.39
N LEU A 70 -0.86 -12.00 -12.07
CA LEU A 70 0.27 -12.77 -11.54
C LEU A 70 1.45 -11.85 -11.23
N ALA A 71 1.76 -10.90 -12.12
CA ALA A 71 2.80 -9.91 -11.91
C ALA A 71 2.48 -8.99 -10.71
N VAL A 72 1.25 -8.51 -10.60
CA VAL A 72 0.77 -7.71 -9.45
C VAL A 72 0.93 -8.49 -8.15
N LEU A 73 0.44 -9.73 -8.08
CA LEU A 73 0.56 -10.58 -6.90
C LEU A 73 2.01 -10.87 -6.54
N PHE A 74 2.88 -11.07 -7.53
CA PHE A 74 4.30 -11.32 -7.30
C PHE A 74 5.01 -10.06 -6.78
N CYS A 75 4.83 -8.91 -7.45
CA CYS A 75 5.45 -7.65 -7.04
C CYS A 75 5.01 -7.22 -5.64
N PHE A 76 3.73 -7.38 -5.32
CA PHE A 76 3.19 -6.98 -4.02
C PHE A 76 3.30 -8.03 -2.93
N GLY A 77 3.48 -9.31 -3.28
CA GLY A 77 3.64 -10.44 -2.35
C GLY A 77 5.10 -10.75 -1.98
N LEU A 78 6.05 -10.37 -2.82
CA LEU A 78 7.48 -10.62 -2.59
C LEU A 78 8.00 -9.93 -1.31
N PRO A 79 7.64 -8.67 -1.00
CA PRO A 79 8.10 -8.02 0.23
C PRO A 79 7.66 -8.79 1.50
N GLN A 80 6.41 -9.25 1.60
CA GLN A 80 5.94 -10.02 2.76
C GLN A 80 6.64 -11.36 2.84
N LEU A 81 6.91 -12.00 1.69
CA LEU A 81 7.71 -13.21 1.65
C LEU A 81 9.12 -12.95 2.19
N THR A 82 9.76 -11.83 1.82
CA THR A 82 11.10 -11.50 2.33
C THR A 82 11.12 -11.14 3.81
N GLN A 83 10.03 -10.58 4.35
CA GLN A 83 9.88 -10.30 5.78
C GLN A 83 9.62 -11.57 6.60
N ALA A 84 8.99 -12.59 6.01
CA ALA A 84 8.70 -13.86 6.68
C ALA A 84 9.95 -14.75 6.90
N PHE A 85 11.05 -14.50 6.17
CA PHE A 85 12.27 -15.31 6.25
C PHE A 85 13.48 -14.50 6.74
N PRO A 86 14.21 -14.97 7.76
CA PRO A 86 15.46 -14.32 8.17
C PRO A 86 16.46 -14.31 7.01
N GLY A 87 17.01 -13.13 6.71
CA GLY A 87 17.96 -12.90 5.61
C GLY A 87 17.32 -12.42 4.30
N GLY A 88 15.99 -12.33 4.19
CA GLY A 88 15.29 -11.78 3.03
C GLY A 88 15.72 -12.43 1.71
N LEU A 89 16.06 -11.62 0.69
CA LEU A 89 16.51 -12.12 -0.62
C LEU A 89 17.89 -12.81 -0.60
N ARG A 90 18.67 -12.72 0.49
CA ARG A 90 19.93 -13.46 0.62
C ARG A 90 19.70 -14.92 1.03
N ASN A 91 18.50 -15.25 1.50
CA ASN A 91 18.16 -16.61 1.88
C ASN A 91 17.78 -17.43 0.63
N PRO A 92 18.50 -18.52 0.31
CA PRO A 92 18.22 -19.33 -0.88
C PRO A 92 16.82 -19.93 -0.88
N TRP A 93 16.23 -20.18 0.31
CA TRP A 93 14.87 -20.70 0.42
C TRP A 93 13.82 -19.67 -0.02
N THR A 94 14.01 -18.39 0.32
CA THR A 94 13.11 -17.31 -0.13
C THR A 94 13.11 -17.20 -1.65
N ILE A 95 14.29 -17.28 -2.27
CA ILE A 95 14.42 -17.29 -3.74
C ILE A 95 13.75 -18.54 -4.33
N ALA A 96 14.02 -19.72 -3.77
CA ALA A 96 13.44 -20.98 -4.25
C ALA A 96 11.90 -20.96 -4.19
N ILE A 97 11.33 -20.45 -3.09
CA ILE A 97 9.87 -20.30 -2.93
C ILE A 97 9.32 -19.28 -3.93
N ALA A 98 9.98 -18.14 -4.12
CA ALA A 98 9.55 -17.13 -5.09
C ALA A 98 9.54 -17.68 -6.53
N ILE A 99 10.60 -18.41 -6.92
CA ILE A 99 10.68 -19.07 -8.23
C ILE A 99 9.60 -20.16 -8.35
N ALA A 100 9.41 -20.98 -7.32
CA ALA A 100 8.38 -22.02 -7.31
C ALA A 100 6.96 -21.43 -7.44
N ALA A 101 6.67 -20.33 -6.73
CA ALA A 101 5.40 -19.63 -6.82
C ALA A 101 5.17 -19.04 -8.22
N LEU A 102 6.20 -18.44 -8.83
CA LEU A 102 6.12 -17.90 -10.18
C LEU A 102 5.93 -19.00 -11.24
N ALA A 103 6.65 -20.12 -11.11
CA ALA A 103 6.48 -21.27 -11.98
C ALA A 103 5.08 -21.89 -11.84
N ALA A 104 4.60 -22.09 -10.61
CA ALA A 104 3.26 -22.60 -10.34
C ALA A 104 2.17 -21.67 -10.89
N GLY A 105 2.31 -20.35 -10.71
CA GLY A 105 1.40 -19.35 -11.27
C GLY A 105 1.39 -19.38 -12.80
N GLY A 106 2.56 -19.42 -13.45
CA GLY A 106 2.65 -19.53 -14.91
C GLY A 106 2.04 -20.83 -15.46
N LEU A 107 2.26 -21.96 -14.78
CA LEU A 107 1.65 -23.25 -15.10
C LEU A 107 0.12 -23.19 -14.96
N ALA A 108 -0.39 -22.58 -13.88
CA ALA A 108 -1.82 -22.41 -13.64
C ALA A 108 -2.46 -21.54 -14.74
N VAL A 109 -1.84 -20.41 -15.12
CA VAL A 109 -2.30 -19.56 -16.22
C VAL A 109 -2.31 -20.33 -17.54
N ARG A 110 -1.23 -21.06 -17.86
CA ARG A 110 -1.13 -21.89 -19.07
C ARG A 110 -2.18 -23.01 -19.10
N TRP A 111 -2.46 -23.63 -17.96
CA TRP A 111 -3.48 -24.65 -17.84
C TRP A 111 -4.88 -24.06 -18.04
N LEU A 112 -5.16 -22.91 -17.43
CA LEU A 112 -6.43 -22.21 -17.54
C LEU A 112 -6.66 -21.66 -18.96
N ALA A 113 -5.60 -21.25 -19.65
CA ALA A 113 -5.63 -20.81 -21.05
C ALA A 113 -6.19 -21.88 -22.01
N ARG A 114 -6.08 -23.16 -21.65
CA ARG A 114 -6.64 -24.27 -22.45
C ARG A 114 -8.13 -24.52 -22.17
N ARG A 115 -8.74 -23.79 -21.22
CA ARG A 115 -10.11 -23.99 -20.73
C ARG A 115 -10.89 -22.66 -20.73
N PRO A 116 -11.35 -22.17 -21.90
CA PRO A 116 -11.94 -20.83 -22.04
C PRO A 116 -13.24 -20.62 -21.23
N GLY A 117 -13.97 -21.69 -20.92
CA GLY A 117 -15.13 -21.65 -20.02
C GLY A 117 -14.72 -21.36 -18.58
N SER A 118 -13.80 -22.15 -18.03
CA SER A 118 -13.26 -21.95 -16.67
C SER A 118 -12.55 -20.61 -16.52
N LEU A 119 -11.83 -20.17 -17.56
CA LEU A 119 -11.11 -18.91 -17.57
C LEU A 119 -12.06 -17.72 -17.38
N ARG A 120 -13.22 -17.73 -18.06
CA ARG A 120 -14.27 -16.72 -17.86
C ARG A 120 -14.81 -16.73 -16.43
N SER A 121 -15.16 -17.90 -15.89
CA SER A 121 -15.66 -18.02 -14.52
C SER A 121 -14.67 -17.52 -13.47
N VAL A 122 -13.39 -17.89 -13.60
CA VAL A 122 -12.31 -17.43 -12.71
C VAL A 122 -12.14 -15.91 -12.83
N SER A 123 -12.13 -15.36 -14.04
CA SER A 123 -12.00 -13.92 -14.26
C SER A 123 -13.17 -13.14 -13.65
N THR A 124 -14.41 -13.64 -13.77
CA THR A 124 -15.59 -13.05 -13.13
C THR A 124 -15.49 -13.10 -11.60
N LEU A 125 -15.12 -14.26 -11.05
CA LEU A 125 -14.92 -14.42 -9.61
C LEU A 125 -13.86 -13.45 -9.08
N LEU A 126 -12.70 -13.37 -9.73
CA LEU A 126 -11.63 -12.44 -9.36
C LEU A 126 -12.08 -10.98 -9.43
N THR A 127 -12.87 -10.63 -10.45
CA THR A 127 -13.40 -9.26 -10.58
C THR A 127 -14.37 -8.93 -9.45
N LEU A 128 -15.28 -9.86 -9.13
CA LEU A 128 -16.23 -9.69 -8.01
C LEU A 128 -15.51 -9.62 -6.66
N THR A 129 -14.55 -10.52 -6.40
CA THR A 129 -13.73 -10.51 -5.19
C THR A 129 -12.93 -9.21 -5.08
N GLY A 130 -12.26 -8.79 -6.15
CA GLY A 130 -11.52 -7.53 -6.18
C GLY A 130 -12.42 -6.33 -5.90
N THR A 131 -13.61 -6.28 -6.49
CA THR A 131 -14.59 -5.20 -6.28
C THR A 131 -15.07 -5.16 -4.82
N LEU A 132 -15.41 -6.32 -4.26
CA LEU A 132 -15.86 -6.43 -2.87
C LEU A 132 -14.76 -5.98 -1.89
N LEU A 133 -13.51 -6.38 -2.14
CA LEU A 133 -12.36 -5.98 -1.33
C LEU A 133 -12.08 -4.48 -1.43
N VAL A 134 -12.09 -3.89 -2.63
CA VAL A 134 -11.95 -2.44 -2.82
C VAL A 134 -13.03 -1.71 -2.04
N LEU A 135 -14.29 -2.14 -2.16
CA LEU A 135 -15.41 -1.51 -1.46
C LEU A 135 -15.26 -1.61 0.06
N ARG A 136 -14.88 -2.79 0.57
CA ARG A 136 -14.61 -3.00 2.00
C ARG A 136 -13.55 -2.01 2.50
N PHE A 137 -12.37 -1.98 1.89
CA PHE A 137 -11.28 -1.12 2.35
C PHE A 137 -11.61 0.37 2.19
N ALA A 138 -12.31 0.75 1.12
CA ALA A 138 -12.78 2.13 0.95
C ALA A 138 -13.75 2.54 2.07
N VAL A 139 -14.65 1.65 2.49
CA VAL A 139 -15.57 1.88 3.62
C VAL A 139 -14.79 1.99 4.93
N ASP A 140 -13.83 1.11 5.19
CA ASP A 140 -13.02 1.13 6.41
C ASP A 140 -12.23 2.44 6.54
N ILE A 141 -11.54 2.86 5.47
CA ILE A 141 -10.80 4.14 5.44
C ILE A 141 -11.74 5.32 5.68
N PHE A 142 -12.92 5.33 5.06
CA PHE A 142 -13.87 6.42 5.22
C PHE A 142 -14.50 6.47 6.62
N ALA A 143 -14.78 5.30 7.20
CA ALA A 143 -15.30 5.19 8.56
C ALA A 143 -14.27 5.68 9.58
N ASP A 144 -13.02 5.27 9.43
CA ASP A 144 -11.92 5.67 10.30
C ASP A 144 -11.66 7.18 10.22
N GLN A 145 -11.60 7.76 9.01
CA GLN A 145 -11.46 9.21 8.86
C GLN A 145 -12.58 10.00 9.53
N ARG A 146 -13.83 9.51 9.45
CA ARG A 146 -14.97 10.15 10.12
C ARG A 146 -14.86 10.04 11.63
N LEU A 147 -14.44 8.89 12.14
CA LEU A 147 -14.25 8.66 13.57
C LEU A 147 -13.13 9.55 14.11
N SER A 148 -11.96 9.55 13.47
CA SER A 148 -10.80 10.36 13.82
C SER A 148 -11.12 11.86 13.83
N ARG A 149 -11.81 12.36 12.79
CA ARG A 149 -12.28 13.77 12.78
C ARG A 149 -13.23 14.09 13.94
N ARG A 150 -14.14 13.16 14.29
CA ARG A 150 -15.06 13.34 15.42
C ARG A 150 -14.34 13.34 16.76
N ILE A 151 -13.35 12.46 16.94
CA ILE A 151 -12.54 12.39 18.16
C ILE A 151 -11.74 13.69 18.33
N VAL A 152 -11.05 14.14 17.28
CA VAL A 152 -10.28 15.41 17.31
C VAL A 152 -11.20 16.60 17.56
N ALA A 153 -12.35 16.69 16.90
CA ALA A 153 -13.30 17.78 17.10
C ALA A 153 -13.89 17.82 18.53
N ARG A 154 -14.01 16.66 19.19
CA ARG A 154 -14.52 16.55 20.57
C ARG A 154 -13.44 16.66 21.62
N SER A 155 -12.18 16.43 21.29
CA SER A 155 -11.07 16.50 22.24
C SER A 155 -10.94 17.91 22.82
N ASP A 156 -11.03 18.02 24.14
CA ASP A 156 -10.78 19.26 24.87
C ASP A 156 -9.32 19.70 24.70
N LEU A 157 -8.39 18.73 24.68
CA LEU A 157 -6.96 18.98 24.43
C LEU A 157 -6.72 19.59 23.04
N ALA A 158 -7.37 19.07 22.00
CA ALA A 158 -7.26 19.66 20.66
C ALA A 158 -7.82 21.09 20.62
N ARG A 159 -8.91 21.34 21.35
CA ARG A 159 -9.47 22.70 21.50
C ARG A 159 -8.56 23.63 22.29
N GLU A 160 -7.91 23.12 23.33
CA GLU A 160 -6.99 23.89 24.16
C GLU A 160 -5.69 24.22 23.42
N LEU A 161 -5.12 23.25 22.70
CA LEU A 161 -3.96 23.45 21.82
C LEU A 161 -4.25 24.38 20.64
N ALA A 162 -5.49 24.39 20.14
CA ALA A 162 -5.91 25.31 19.08
C ALA A 162 -6.18 26.74 19.58
N ARG A 163 -6.23 26.98 20.90
CA ARG A 163 -6.38 28.35 21.41
C ARG A 163 -5.08 29.12 21.16
N PRO A 164 -5.17 30.33 20.58
CA PRO A 164 -4.01 31.21 20.47
C PRO A 164 -3.44 31.45 21.87
N ILE A 165 -2.16 31.16 22.06
CA ILE A 165 -1.47 31.50 23.31
C ILE A 165 -1.41 33.03 23.38
N PRO A 166 -1.98 33.67 24.43
CA PRO A 166 -1.90 35.11 24.58
C PRO A 166 -0.43 35.51 24.75
N GLY A 167 0.17 36.03 23.67
CA GLY A 167 1.52 36.57 23.72
C GLY A 167 1.53 37.93 24.44
N PRO A 168 2.61 38.30 25.16
CA PRO A 168 2.76 39.65 25.65
C PRO A 168 2.63 40.64 24.48
N ALA A 169 1.88 41.73 24.70
CA ALA A 169 1.72 42.80 23.72
C ALA A 169 3.12 43.16 23.17
N SER A 170 3.27 43.08 21.85
CA SER A 170 4.55 43.19 21.17
C SER A 170 5.27 44.47 21.54
N ALA A 171 6.13 44.42 22.56
CA ALA A 171 7.22 45.36 22.69
C ALA A 171 8.09 45.20 21.43
N PRO A 172 8.68 46.27 20.87
CA PRO A 172 9.57 46.20 19.72
C PRO A 172 10.87 45.48 20.12
N ALA A 173 10.79 44.16 20.24
CA ALA A 173 11.89 43.26 20.44
C ALA A 173 12.34 42.74 19.07
N PRO A 174 13.65 42.46 18.88
CA PRO A 174 14.13 41.85 17.65
C PRO A 174 13.34 40.56 17.36
N ARG A 175 12.88 40.40 16.11
CA ARG A 175 12.13 39.23 15.65
C ARG A 175 12.98 37.98 15.90
N ARG A 176 12.59 37.16 16.86
CA ARG A 176 13.24 35.87 17.16
C ARG A 176 12.50 34.80 16.37
N ASP A 177 13.24 34.01 15.60
CA ASP A 177 12.70 32.82 14.96
C ASP A 177 12.65 31.69 15.99
N VAL A 178 11.44 31.22 16.30
CA VAL A 178 11.23 30.09 17.22
C VAL A 178 11.04 28.85 16.37
N TYR A 179 11.96 27.90 16.51
CA TYR A 179 11.88 26.59 15.86
C TYR A 179 11.35 25.58 16.87
N LEU A 180 10.15 25.04 16.63
CA LEU A 180 9.64 23.88 17.37
C LEU A 180 9.96 22.62 16.56
N LEU A 181 10.86 21.80 17.10
CA LEU A 181 11.20 20.50 16.52
C LEU A 181 10.39 19.44 17.28
N VAL A 182 9.31 18.94 16.67
CA VAL A 182 8.58 17.77 17.18
C VAL A 182 9.10 16.57 16.41
N LEU A 183 9.83 15.71 17.10
CA LEU A 183 10.41 14.50 16.52
C LEU A 183 9.45 13.36 16.84
N ASP A 184 8.77 12.85 15.82
CA ASP A 184 8.00 11.62 15.93
C ASP A 184 8.95 10.43 15.95
N GLU A 185 8.69 9.46 16.82
CA GLU A 185 9.52 8.25 16.98
C GLU A 185 11.01 8.49 17.29
N TYR A 186 11.39 9.61 17.93
CA TYR A 186 12.77 9.74 18.41
C TYR A 186 13.05 8.59 19.38
N ALA A 187 13.90 7.66 18.94
CA ALA A 187 14.08 6.41 19.63
C ALA A 187 14.55 6.72 21.04
N ASN A 188 13.74 6.29 22.02
CA ASN A 188 14.08 6.40 23.43
C ASN A 188 15.52 5.89 23.59
N ALA A 189 16.37 6.70 24.21
CA ALA A 189 17.79 6.40 24.37
C ALA A 189 18.03 5.05 25.07
N GLU A 190 17.10 4.64 25.95
CA GLU A 190 17.08 3.30 26.54
C GLU A 190 16.92 2.21 25.46
N VAL A 191 15.99 2.39 24.53
CA VAL A 191 15.78 1.47 23.40
C VAL A 191 16.99 1.43 22.48
N LEU A 192 17.61 2.58 22.19
CA LEU A 192 18.85 2.65 21.39
C LEU A 192 20.00 1.89 22.05
N ARG A 193 20.15 2.02 23.36
CA ARG A 193 21.17 1.32 24.13
C ARG A 193 20.91 -0.19 24.19
N GLU A 194 19.68 -0.60 24.51
CA GLU A 194 19.34 -2.02 24.68
C GLU A 194 19.27 -2.80 23.38
N ARG A 195 18.69 -2.22 22.32
CA ARG A 195 18.44 -2.94 21.06
C ARG A 195 19.57 -2.79 20.05
N PHE A 196 20.26 -1.65 20.08
CA PHE A 196 21.26 -1.31 19.06
C PHE A 196 22.67 -1.11 19.64
N GLY A 197 22.84 -1.16 20.96
CA GLY A 197 24.13 -0.93 21.61
C GLY A 197 24.66 0.48 21.41
N PHE A 198 23.78 1.42 21.04
CA PHE A 198 24.16 2.80 20.75
C PHE A 198 24.01 3.64 22.01
N ASP A 199 25.13 4.15 22.54
CA ASP A 199 25.15 4.99 23.73
C ASP A 199 24.95 6.46 23.35
N ASN A 200 23.75 6.97 23.66
CA ASN A 200 23.38 8.36 23.44
C ASN A 200 23.47 9.22 24.71
N GLY A 201 24.12 8.73 25.77
CA GLY A 201 24.22 9.44 27.05
C GLY A 201 24.87 10.82 26.96
N ALA A 202 25.64 11.12 25.91
CA ALA A 202 26.17 12.47 25.66
C ALA A 202 25.09 13.51 25.29
N PHE A 203 23.86 13.09 25.03
CA PHE A 203 22.71 13.95 24.71
C PHE A 203 21.61 13.89 25.78
N GLU A 204 21.80 13.12 26.85
CA GLU A 204 20.90 13.05 28.00
C GLU A 204 21.47 13.95 29.12
N ASP A 205 20.96 15.18 29.24
CA ASP A 205 21.27 16.13 30.32
C ASP A 205 20.23 16.08 31.46
#